data_AF-A0A8X6P378-F1
#
_entry.id   AF-A0A8X6P378-F1
#
_cell.length_a   1.000
_cell.length_b   1.000
_cell.length_c   1.000
_cell.angle_alpha   90.00
_cell.angle_beta   90.00
_cell.angle_gamma   90.00
#
_symmetry.space_group_name_H-M   'P 1'
#
loop_
_entity.id
_entity.type
_entity.pdbx_description
1 polymer ?
#
loop_
_entity_poly.entity_id
_entity_poly.type
_entity_poly.pdbx_seq_one_letter_code
_entity_poly.pdbx_strand_id
1 'polypeptide(L)'
;MASILKAVRVGSSGLFGRLKHKKLPEEWDDSIKEPVLDGITFYVKYLGSTLVDEPNDQQTTADAIKAVITMVNIINKANDDCKSNM
;
A
#
# COMPACT_ATOMS: atom_id res chain seq x y z
N MET A 1 -3.91 -42.78 43.86
CA MET A 1 -2.84 -42.75 42.84
C MET A 1 -3.19 -41.67 41.82
N ALA A 2 -2.78 -40.43 42.04
CA ALA A 2 -3.09 -39.31 41.15
C ALA A 2 -2.11 -39.30 39.97
N SER A 3 -2.63 -39.36 38.74
CA SER A 3 -1.81 -39.22 37.53
C SER A 3 -1.90 -37.79 37.01
N ILE A 4 -0.72 -37.18 36.93
CA ILE A 4 -0.45 -35.79 36.57
C ILE A 4 -0.66 -35.61 35.06
N LEU A 5 -1.71 -34.91 34.67
CA LEU A 5 -1.89 -34.47 33.28
C LEU A 5 -0.89 -33.32 33.01
N LYS A 6 0.19 -33.66 32.29
CA LYS A 6 1.18 -32.71 31.81
C LYS A 6 0.56 -31.93 30.65
N ALA A 7 -0.08 -30.80 30.96
CA ALA A 7 -0.57 -29.85 29.97
C ALA A 7 0.62 -29.27 29.20
N VAL A 8 0.85 -29.77 27.98
CA VAL A 8 1.63 -29.05 26.97
C VAL A 8 0.83 -27.81 26.62
N ARG A 9 1.22 -26.67 27.20
CA ARG A 9 0.85 -25.37 26.66
C ARG A 9 1.54 -25.24 25.31
N VAL A 10 0.87 -25.67 24.25
CA VAL A 10 1.16 -25.16 22.91
C VAL A 10 0.84 -23.67 22.99
N GLY A 11 1.89 -22.87 23.18
CA GLY A 11 1.81 -21.44 22.98
C GLY A 11 1.43 -21.26 21.52
N SER A 12 0.22 -20.75 21.28
CA SER A 12 -0.13 -20.11 20.01
C SER A 12 0.65 -18.79 19.93
N SER A 13 1.97 -18.88 19.84
CA SER A 13 2.81 -17.75 19.46
C SER A 13 2.61 -17.60 17.96
N GLY A 14 1.76 -16.63 17.62
CA GLY A 14 1.25 -16.37 16.28
C GLY A 14 2.28 -16.56 15.17
N LEU A 15 1.91 -17.41 14.21
CA LEU A 15 2.62 -17.65 12.96
C LEU A 15 2.67 -16.40 12.04
N PHE A 16 2.32 -15.22 12.54
CA PHE A 16 2.24 -13.96 11.80
C PHE A 16 3.29 -12.91 12.25
N GLY A 17 4.15 -13.22 13.21
CA GLY A 17 4.94 -12.21 13.92
C GLY A 17 6.26 -11.75 13.30
N ARG A 18 6.66 -12.19 12.09
CA ARG A 18 8.04 -11.95 11.59
C ARG A 18 8.20 -11.81 10.06
N LEU A 19 7.20 -11.31 9.33
CA LEU A 19 7.50 -10.67 8.05
C LEU A 19 8.12 -9.31 8.37
N LYS A 20 9.39 -9.29 8.77
CA LYS A 20 10.17 -8.04 8.82
C LYS A 20 10.20 -7.54 7.37
N HIS A 21 9.50 -6.44 7.09
CA HIS A 21 9.60 -5.78 5.80
C HIS A 21 11.10 -5.52 5.59
N LYS A 22 11.71 -6.15 4.58
CA LYS A 22 13.07 -5.80 4.18
C LYS A 22 13.00 -4.36 3.71
N LYS A 23 13.55 -3.44 4.51
CA LYS A 23 13.69 -2.05 4.09
C LYS A 23 14.53 -2.06 2.82
N LEU A 24 14.02 -1.43 1.77
CA LEU A 24 14.84 -1.15 0.60
C LEU A 24 15.99 -0.23 1.04
N PRO A 25 17.18 -0.35 0.44
CA PRO A 25 18.28 0.54 0.78
C PRO A 25 17.88 1.99 0.46
N GLU A 26 18.38 2.94 1.27
CA GLU A 26 17.98 4.36 1.17
C GLU A 26 18.60 5.08 -0.03
N GLU A 27 19.61 4.48 -0.67
CA GLU A 27 20.41 5.12 -1.71
C GLU A 27 20.24 4.38 -3.05
N TRP A 28 19.78 5.09 -4.09
CA TRP A 28 19.42 4.51 -5.39
C TRP A 28 20.66 4.17 -6.25
N ASP A 29 21.37 3.11 -5.87
CA ASP A 29 22.56 2.62 -6.57
C ASP A 29 22.27 1.45 -7.53
N ASP A 30 23.30 0.95 -8.21
CA ASP A 30 23.20 -0.17 -9.14
C ASP A 30 22.76 -1.49 -8.46
N SER A 31 22.89 -1.61 -7.13
CA SER A 31 22.44 -2.78 -6.36
C SER A 31 20.92 -2.81 -6.19
N ILE A 32 20.24 -1.65 -6.25
CA ILE A 32 18.76 -1.56 -6.21
C ILE A 32 18.13 -1.82 -7.58
N LYS A 33 18.89 -1.69 -8.67
CA LYS A 33 18.37 -2.01 -10.02
C LYS A 33 18.08 -3.49 -10.18
N GLU A 34 18.89 -4.37 -9.60
CA GLU A 34 18.68 -5.82 -9.65
C GLU A 34 17.31 -6.27 -9.10
N PRO A 35 16.88 -5.89 -7.87
CA PRO A 35 15.56 -6.26 -7.38
C PRO A 35 14.42 -5.57 -8.14
N VAL A 36 14.63 -4.37 -8.72
CA VAL A 36 13.64 -3.73 -9.61
C VAL A 36 13.45 -4.51 -10.90
N LEU A 37 14.54 -5.05 -11.48
CA LEU A 37 14.50 -5.92 -12.66
C LEU A 37 13.80 -7.26 -12.36
N ASP A 38 14.01 -7.82 -11.17
CA ASP A 38 13.33 -9.02 -10.69
C ASP A 38 11.85 -8.79 -10.30
N GLY A 39 11.44 -7.52 -10.19
CA GLY A 39 10.08 -7.09 -9.88
C GLY A 39 9.87 -6.86 -8.38
N ILE A 40 9.80 -5.58 -7.98
CA ILE A 40 9.44 -5.18 -6.61
C ILE A 40 7.95 -4.86 -6.55
N THR A 41 7.22 -5.55 -5.68
CA THR A 41 5.79 -5.32 -5.46
C THR A 41 5.56 -4.36 -4.30
N PHE A 42 4.86 -3.26 -4.56
CA PHE A 42 4.38 -2.32 -3.54
C PHE A 42 2.86 -2.36 -3.45
N TYR A 43 2.32 -2.31 -2.23
CA TYR A 43 0.89 -2.15 -2.01
C TYR A 43 0.57 -0.66 -1.97
N VAL A 44 0.00 -0.15 -3.07
CA VAL A 44 -0.40 1.25 -3.20
C VAL A 44 -1.87 1.37 -3.58
N LYS A 45 -2.52 2.45 -3.17
CA LYS A 45 -3.88 2.76 -3.60
C LYS A 45 -3.81 3.46 -4.96
N TYR A 46 -4.36 2.83 -5.99
CA TYR A 46 -4.58 3.48 -7.27
C TYR A 46 -5.76 4.45 -7.16
N LEU A 47 -5.52 5.73 -7.43
CA LEU A 47 -6.54 6.79 -7.40
C LEU A 47 -7.12 7.08 -8.79
N GLY A 48 -6.32 6.92 -9.84
CA GLY A 48 -6.69 7.24 -11.22
C GLY A 48 -5.49 7.71 -12.04
N SER A 49 -5.78 8.17 -13.26
CA SER A 49 -4.82 8.79 -14.17
C SER A 49 -5.47 9.98 -14.87
N THR A 50 -4.65 10.93 -15.32
CA THR A 50 -5.10 12.12 -16.07
C THR A 50 -4.12 12.40 -17.20
N LEU A 51 -4.62 13.01 -18.27
CA LEU A 51 -3.78 13.51 -19.36
C LEU A 51 -2.99 14.74 -18.86
N VAL A 52 -1.73 14.85 -19.26
CA VAL A 52 -0.85 15.97 -18.98
C VAL A 52 -0.20 16.41 -20.28
N ASP A 53 -0.06 17.72 -20.49
CA ASP A 53 0.52 18.28 -21.71
C ASP A 53 2.04 18.07 -21.79
N GLU A 54 2.77 18.37 -20.71
CA GLU A 54 4.22 18.26 -20.69
C GLU A 54 4.74 17.10 -19.81
N PRO A 55 5.65 16.27 -20.34
CA PRO A 55 6.26 15.19 -19.58
C PRO A 55 7.39 15.72 -18.67
N ASN A 56 7.31 15.43 -17.38
CA ASN A 56 8.33 15.70 -16.35
C ASN A 56 8.38 17.14 -15.78
N ASP A 57 7.32 17.94 -15.93
CA ASP A 57 7.25 19.23 -15.25
C ASP A 57 6.66 19.11 -13.84
N GLN A 58 7.34 19.71 -12.86
CA GLN A 58 6.92 19.62 -11.45
C GLN A 58 5.56 20.29 -11.24
N GLN A 59 5.32 21.42 -11.90
CA GLN A 59 4.08 22.17 -11.78
C GLN A 59 2.91 21.39 -12.42
N THR A 60 3.10 20.84 -13.61
CA THR A 60 2.08 20.04 -14.31
C THR A 60 1.77 18.76 -13.54
N THR A 61 2.79 18.12 -12.95
CA THR A 61 2.62 16.94 -12.08
C THR A 61 1.81 17.27 -10.83
N ALA A 62 2.10 18.40 -10.17
CA ALA A 62 1.35 18.82 -8.98
C ALA A 62 -0.11 19.10 -9.31
N ASP A 63 -0.39 19.74 -10.45
CA ASP A 63 -1.75 20.04 -10.87
C ASP A 63 -2.50 18.78 -11.33
N ALA A 64 -1.83 17.83 -11.99
CA ALA A 64 -2.37 16.51 -12.31
C ALA A 64 -2.78 15.75 -11.04
N ILE A 65 -1.95 15.76 -10.00
CA ILE A 65 -2.26 15.12 -8.71
C ILE A 65 -3.51 15.76 -8.09
N LYS A 66 -3.61 17.10 -8.08
CA LYS A 66 -4.79 17.81 -7.56
C LYS A 66 -6.05 17.44 -8.32
N ALA A 67 -5.97 17.33 -9.65
CA ALA A 67 -7.11 16.94 -10.48
C ALA A 67 -7.59 15.53 -10.12
N VAL A 68 -6.68 14.56 -9.99
CA VAL A 68 -7.01 13.19 -9.59
C VAL A 68 -7.65 13.15 -8.20
N ILE A 69 -7.09 13.85 -7.22
CA ILE A 69 -7.65 13.91 -5.86
C ILE A 69 -9.05 14.52 -5.88
N THR A 70 -9.25 15.59 -6.64
CA THR A 70 -10.54 16.28 -6.75
C THR A 70 -11.60 15.34 -7.33
N MET A 71 -11.27 14.62 -8.41
CA MET A 71 -12.15 13.62 -9.00
C MET A 71 -12.53 12.52 -8.01
N VAL A 72 -11.56 11.98 -7.28
CA VAL A 72 -11.80 10.95 -6.26
C VAL A 72 -12.70 11.46 -5.14
N ASN A 73 -12.50 12.70 -4.68
CA ASN A 73 -13.34 13.29 -3.64
C ASN A 73 -14.78 13.47 -4.10
N ILE A 74 -15.00 13.88 -5.35
CA ILE A 74 -16.33 13.99 -5.94
C ILE A 74 -17.01 12.62 -5.99
N ILE A 75 -16.30 11.58 -6.44
CA ILE A 75 -16.82 10.21 -6.49
C ILE A 75 -17.18 9.71 -5.09
N ASN A 76 -16.29 9.90 -4.10
CA ASN A 76 -16.57 9.47 -2.73
C ASN A 76 -17.82 10.16 -2.18
N LYS A 77 -17.93 11.48 -2.37
CA LYS A 77 -19.11 12.22 -1.98
C LYS A 77 -20.39 11.70 -2.66
N ALA A 78 -20.34 11.45 -3.96
CA ALA A 78 -21.49 10.89 -4.68
C ALA A 78 -21.89 9.51 -4.14
N ASN A 79 -20.93 8.67 -3.76
CA ASN A 79 -21.20 7.37 -3.13
C ASN A 79 -21.86 7.53 -1.75
N ASP A 80 -21.42 8.50 -0.95
CA ASP A 80 -22.01 8.80 0.36
C ASP A 80 -23.45 9.32 0.22
N ASP A 81 -23.68 10.22 -0.75
CA ASP A 81 -25.01 10.77 -1.05
C ASP A 81 -25.96 9.65 -1.56
N CYS A 82 -25.50 8.73 -2.42
CA CYS A 82 -26.28 7.56 -2.84
C CYS A 82 -26.61 6.62 -1.69
N LYS A 83 -25.69 6.45 -0.72
CA LYS A 83 -25.90 5.56 0.42
C LYS A 83 -26.84 6.15 1.48
N SER A 84 -26.88 7.47 1.63
CA SER A 84 -27.81 8.14 2.56
C SER A 84 -29.26 8.13 2.07
N ASN A 85 -29.50 7.92 0.78
CA ASN A 85 -30.82 7.90 0.17
C ASN A 85 -31.40 6.49 -0.04
N MET A 86 -30.78 5.46 0.53
CA MET A 86 -31.24 4.07 0.53
C MET A 86 -31.48 3.59 1.95
#